data_AF-A0A9D6S8Q2-F1
#
_entry.id   AF-A0A9D6S8Q2-F1
#
_cell.length_a   1.000
_cell.length_b   1.000
_cell.length_c   1.000
_cell.angle_alpha   90.00
_cell.angle_beta   90.00
_cell.angle_gamma   90.00
#
_symmetry.space_group_name_H-M   'P 1'
#
loop_
_entity.id
_entity.type
_entity.pdbx_description
1 polymer ?
#
loop_
_entity_poly.entity_id
_entity_poly.type
_entity_poly.pdbx_seq_one_letter_code
_entity_poly.pdbx_strand_id
1 'polypeptide(L)'
;MPRKVRQPIPAEIRGMFFSGKLARYLAIAIIVVVAALLAWNNKSLFVVATVNGQIVPRWSLETKLIDRYGKDTLEEVVNEQIILQAGAKKGITVSDKEVADKSSEVEKSLGGKITLSDALASQGMTVAEFQSQIRLQLTLEKLAGASIVVSDQDVTDYIASNSATMTATDEAGLRDEAKTAILNQKKSTALRQLFTDLKSQAKVARFL
;
A
#
# COMPACT_ATOMS: atom_id res chain seq x y z
N MET A 1 -15.07 80.54 -29.81
CA MET A 1 -14.73 79.10 -29.67
C MET A 1 -14.14 78.60 -30.99
N PRO A 2 -12.86 78.20 -31.06
CA PRO A 2 -12.33 77.47 -32.22
C PRO A 2 -12.35 75.95 -31.99
N ARG A 3 -12.75 75.21 -33.03
CA ARG A 3 -12.93 73.75 -33.05
C ARG A 3 -11.58 73.02 -32.88
N LYS A 4 -11.49 72.07 -31.95
CA LYS A 4 -10.35 71.15 -31.81
C LYS A 4 -10.24 70.26 -33.06
N VAL A 5 -9.12 70.38 -33.77
CA VAL A 5 -8.71 69.46 -34.83
C VAL A 5 -8.36 68.12 -34.17
N ARG A 6 -9.03 67.03 -34.53
CA ARG A 6 -8.66 65.67 -34.11
C ARG A 6 -7.48 65.22 -34.97
N GLN A 7 -6.33 64.95 -34.36
CA GLN A 7 -5.22 64.27 -35.04
C GLN A 7 -5.58 62.79 -35.24
N PRO A 8 -5.23 62.17 -36.38
CA PRO A 8 -5.45 60.75 -36.60
C PRO A 8 -4.52 59.92 -35.70
N ILE A 9 -5.07 58.85 -35.12
CA ILE A 9 -4.33 57.89 -34.30
C ILE A 9 -3.35 57.13 -35.21
N PRO A 10 -2.04 57.04 -34.87
CA PRO A 10 -1.08 56.31 -35.67
C PRO A 10 -1.39 54.81 -35.71
N ALA A 11 -1.38 54.25 -36.93
CA ALA A 11 -1.76 52.89 -37.25
C ALA A 11 -0.62 51.87 -37.02
N GLU A 12 0.07 51.90 -35.88
CA GLU A 12 1.28 51.09 -35.64
C GLU A 12 1.19 50.06 -34.51
N ILE A 13 -0.01 49.58 -34.16
CA ILE A 13 -0.11 48.37 -33.32
C ILE A 13 -1.09 47.39 -33.97
N ARG A 14 -0.85 47.09 -35.25
CA ARG A 14 -1.58 46.03 -35.97
C ARG A 14 -0.66 44.82 -36.14
N GLY A 15 -0.79 43.90 -35.19
CA GLY A 15 -0.50 42.47 -35.42
C GLY A 15 0.98 42.09 -35.37
N MET A 16 1.49 41.82 -34.17
CA MET A 16 2.62 40.91 -34.00
C MET A 16 2.11 39.46 -34.18
N PHE A 17 1.63 39.13 -35.39
CA PHE A 17 1.35 37.75 -35.78
C PHE A 17 2.68 37.06 -36.06
N PHE A 18 3.27 36.48 -35.02
CA PHE A 18 4.36 35.53 -35.19
C PHE A 18 3.91 34.43 -36.15
N SER A 19 4.66 34.20 -37.22
CA SER A 19 4.34 33.17 -38.21
C SER A 19 4.14 31.82 -37.51
N GLY A 20 3.14 31.03 -37.93
CA GLY A 20 2.74 29.81 -37.21
C GLY A 20 3.85 28.78 -37.01
N LYS A 21 4.94 28.85 -37.80
CA LYS A 21 6.15 28.05 -37.59
C LYS A 21 7.02 28.62 -36.45
N LEU A 22 7.22 29.94 -36.40
CA LEU A 22 8.00 30.58 -35.33
C LEU A 22 7.32 30.44 -33.96
N ALA A 23 5.99 30.57 -33.92
CA ALA A 23 5.21 30.33 -32.70
C ALA A 23 5.35 28.87 -32.21
N ARG A 24 5.41 27.89 -33.11
CA ARG A 24 5.68 26.47 -32.77
C ARG A 24 7.10 26.26 -32.24
N TYR A 25 8.11 26.85 -32.86
CA TYR A 25 9.50 26.75 -32.36
C TYR A 25 9.66 27.43 -31.00
N LEU A 26 9.01 28.58 -30.78
CA LEU A 26 8.99 29.25 -29.47
C LEU A 26 8.26 28.42 -28.41
N ALA A 27 7.13 27.79 -28.76
CA ALA A 27 6.42 26.89 -27.83
C ALA A 27 7.28 25.66 -27.46
N ILE A 28 7.96 25.05 -28.43
CA ILE A 28 8.88 23.92 -28.18
C ILE A 28 10.06 24.37 -27.30
N ALA A 29 10.65 25.53 -27.58
CA ALA A 29 11.74 26.08 -26.78
C ALA A 29 11.30 26.35 -25.32
N ILE A 30 10.10 26.89 -25.12
CA ILE A 30 9.53 27.09 -23.78
C ILE A 30 9.28 25.76 -23.07
N ILE A 31 8.75 24.73 -23.75
CA ILE A 31 8.58 23.40 -23.18
C ILE A 31 9.92 22.78 -22.76
N VAL A 32 10.96 22.94 -23.59
CA VAL A 32 12.32 22.46 -23.26
C VAL A 32 12.90 23.20 -22.07
N VAL A 33 12.70 24.52 -21.98
CA VAL A 33 13.15 25.33 -20.83
C VAL A 33 12.36 24.97 -19.57
N VAL A 34 11.05 24.76 -19.64
CA VAL A 34 10.23 24.33 -18.50
C VAL A 34 10.61 22.91 -18.07
N ALA A 35 10.83 21.97 -19.00
CA ALA A 35 11.33 20.64 -18.70
C ALA A 35 12.72 20.68 -18.05
N ALA A 36 13.61 21.56 -18.54
CA ALA A 36 14.93 21.77 -17.95
C ALA A 36 14.86 22.37 -16.55
N LEU A 37 13.97 23.34 -16.31
CA LEU A 37 13.74 23.93 -14.97
C LEU A 37 13.13 22.92 -14.00
N LEU A 38 12.18 22.09 -14.47
CA LEU A 38 11.62 20.99 -13.68
C LEU A 38 12.68 19.93 -13.34
N ALA A 39 13.54 19.58 -14.30
CA ALA A 39 14.68 18.70 -14.06
C ALA A 39 15.70 19.33 -13.09
N TRP A 40 15.90 20.66 -13.15
CA TRP A 40 16.82 21.37 -12.27
C TRP A 40 16.32 21.49 -10.83
N ASN A 41 15.00 21.64 -10.64
CA ASN A 41 14.40 21.63 -9.31
C ASN A 41 14.36 20.21 -8.71
N ASN A 42 14.44 19.18 -9.56
CA ASN A 42 14.37 17.77 -9.17
C ASN A 42 15.69 17.01 -9.39
N LYS A 43 16.84 17.58 -9.02
CA LYS A 43 18.16 16.90 -9.14
C LYS A 43 18.20 15.51 -8.49
N SER A 44 17.42 15.31 -7.42
CA SER A 44 17.27 14.03 -6.72
C SER A 44 16.63 12.90 -7.55
N LEU A 45 15.95 13.23 -8.65
CA LEU A 45 15.37 12.23 -9.55
C LEU A 45 16.43 11.48 -10.36
N PHE A 46 17.58 12.11 -10.62
CA PHE A 46 18.63 11.51 -11.45
C PHE A 46 19.92 11.22 -10.68
N VAL A 47 20.21 12.02 -9.65
CA VAL A 47 21.43 11.92 -8.83
C VAL A 47 21.04 11.74 -7.38
N VAL A 48 21.50 10.64 -6.78
CA VAL A 48 21.21 10.32 -5.36
C VAL A 48 22.32 10.76 -4.43
N ALA A 49 23.56 10.84 -4.91
CA ALA A 49 24.70 11.31 -4.13
C ALA A 49 25.85 11.77 -5.04
N THR A 50 26.83 12.47 -4.46
CA THR A 50 28.13 12.72 -5.08
C THR A 50 29.24 12.36 -4.11
N VAL A 51 30.26 11.63 -4.56
CA VAL A 51 31.42 11.23 -3.76
C VAL A 51 32.67 11.79 -4.41
N ASN A 52 33.35 12.75 -3.76
CA ASN A 52 34.56 13.40 -4.29
C ASN A 52 34.40 13.94 -5.73
N GLY A 53 33.24 14.52 -6.05
CA GLY A 53 32.92 15.02 -7.38
C GLY A 53 32.43 13.96 -8.37
N GLN A 54 32.45 12.68 -8.02
CA GLN A 54 31.83 11.61 -8.82
C GLN A 54 30.35 11.50 -8.49
N ILE A 55 29.51 11.50 -9.53
CA ILE A 55 28.06 11.41 -9.41
C ILE A 55 27.67 9.94 -9.18
N VAL A 56 26.82 9.70 -8.19
CA VAL A 56 26.12 8.42 -7.99
C VAL A 56 24.73 8.56 -8.61
N PRO A 57 24.48 7.93 -9.76
CA PRO A 57 23.20 8.05 -10.42
C PRO A 57 22.16 7.16 -9.73
N ARG A 58 20.90 7.58 -9.80
CA ARG A 58 19.78 6.89 -9.15
C ARG A 58 19.62 5.43 -9.60
N TRP A 59 19.73 5.16 -10.90
CA TRP A 59 19.61 3.81 -11.45
C TRP A 59 20.67 2.86 -10.88
N SER A 60 21.88 3.33 -10.57
CA SER A 60 22.91 2.47 -9.96
C SER A 60 22.53 2.03 -8.53
N LEU A 61 21.80 2.88 -7.79
CA LEU A 61 21.26 2.51 -6.49
C LEU A 61 20.07 1.56 -6.67
N GLU A 62 19.14 1.87 -7.57
CA GLU A 62 17.96 1.04 -7.85
C GLU A 62 18.34 -0.37 -8.30
N THR A 63 19.30 -0.51 -9.22
CA THR A 63 19.82 -1.83 -9.63
C THR A 63 20.36 -2.60 -8.44
N LYS A 64 21.16 -1.98 -7.56
CA LYS A 64 21.67 -2.66 -6.36
C LYS A 64 20.57 -3.06 -5.38
N LEU A 65 19.49 -2.28 -5.28
CA LEU A 65 18.33 -2.62 -4.44
C LEU A 65 17.53 -3.76 -5.06
N ILE A 66 17.32 -3.74 -6.38
CA ILE A 66 16.65 -4.82 -7.12
C ILE A 66 17.46 -6.12 -7.04
N ASP A 67 18.77 -6.06 -7.25
CA ASP A 67 19.66 -7.22 -7.17
C ASP A 67 19.67 -7.84 -5.77
N ARG A 68 19.60 -7.00 -4.72
CA ARG A 68 19.70 -7.44 -3.33
C ARG A 68 18.36 -7.86 -2.72
N TYR A 69 17.29 -7.13 -3.01
CA TYR A 69 15.99 -7.27 -2.34
C TYR A 69 14.83 -7.50 -3.32
N GLY A 70 15.03 -7.22 -4.61
CA GLY A 70 13.95 -7.20 -5.60
C GLY A 70 13.22 -8.52 -5.73
N LYS A 71 13.90 -9.66 -5.60
CA LYS A 71 13.25 -10.98 -5.64
C LYS A 71 12.27 -11.18 -4.48
N ASP A 72 12.71 -10.92 -3.25
CA ASP A 72 11.89 -11.14 -2.05
C ASP A 72 10.76 -10.11 -1.98
N THR A 73 11.04 -8.84 -2.29
CA THR A 73 10.02 -7.79 -2.40
C THR A 73 9.01 -8.08 -3.50
N LEU A 74 9.44 -8.60 -4.66
CA LEU A 74 8.51 -9.01 -5.72
C LEU A 74 7.61 -10.15 -5.27
N GLU A 75 8.15 -11.16 -4.57
CA GLU A 75 7.34 -12.25 -4.04
C GLU A 75 6.32 -11.77 -3.00
N GLU A 76 6.70 -10.84 -2.12
CA GLU A 76 5.79 -10.18 -1.18
C GLU A 76 4.63 -9.51 -1.94
N VAL A 77 4.94 -8.61 -2.87
CA VAL A 77 3.94 -7.88 -3.67
C VAL A 77 3.04 -8.85 -4.47
N VAL A 78 3.60 -9.91 -5.05
CA VAL A 78 2.81 -10.94 -5.74
C VAL A 78 1.84 -11.63 -4.79
N ASN A 79 2.28 -12.00 -3.60
CA ASN A 79 1.43 -12.63 -2.60
C ASN A 79 0.29 -11.69 -2.15
N GLU A 80 0.58 -10.40 -1.94
CA GLU A 80 -0.45 -9.40 -1.64
C GLU A 80 -1.49 -9.32 -2.75
N GLN A 81 -1.06 -9.25 -4.01
CA GLN A 81 -1.95 -9.18 -5.16
C GLN A 81 -2.84 -10.41 -5.28
N ILE A 82 -2.29 -11.60 -5.04
CA ILE A 82 -3.06 -12.85 -5.02
C ILE A 82 -4.18 -12.79 -3.98
N ILE A 83 -3.89 -12.31 -2.77
CA ILE A 83 -4.87 -12.19 -1.67
C ILE A 83 -5.95 -11.16 -2.02
N LEU A 84 -5.55 -9.98 -2.51
CA LEU A 84 -6.49 -8.92 -2.88
C LEU A 84 -7.43 -9.37 -4.01
N GLN A 85 -6.91 -10.05 -5.04
CA GLN A 85 -7.71 -10.59 -6.13
C GLN A 85 -8.65 -11.71 -5.64
N ALA A 86 -8.20 -12.57 -4.73
CA ALA A 86 -9.03 -13.61 -4.14
C ALA A 86 -10.18 -13.02 -3.32
N GLY A 87 -9.89 -11.99 -2.51
CA GLY A 87 -10.90 -11.24 -1.75
C GLY A 87 -11.95 -10.62 -2.66
N ALA A 88 -11.50 -9.91 -3.71
CA ALA A 88 -12.39 -9.30 -4.70
C ALA A 88 -13.26 -10.34 -5.41
N LYS A 89 -12.69 -11.49 -5.82
CA LYS A 89 -13.43 -12.59 -6.47
C LYS A 89 -14.51 -13.19 -5.58
N LYS A 90 -14.31 -13.21 -4.26
CA LYS A 90 -15.31 -13.68 -3.29
C LYS A 90 -16.23 -12.57 -2.77
N GLY A 91 -16.15 -11.35 -3.31
CA GLY A 91 -16.96 -10.21 -2.86
C GLY A 91 -16.61 -9.74 -1.44
N ILE A 92 -15.44 -10.10 -0.93
CA ILE A 92 -14.99 -9.67 0.40
C ILE A 92 -14.51 -8.22 0.30
N THR A 93 -15.19 -7.35 1.02
CA THR A 93 -14.80 -5.95 1.16
C THR A 93 -14.47 -5.68 2.63
N VAL A 94 -13.36 -4.98 2.87
CA VAL A 94 -13.00 -4.44 4.16
C VAL A 94 -13.39 -2.96 4.17
N SER A 95 -14.18 -2.54 5.14
CA SER A 95 -14.58 -1.15 5.29
C SER A 95 -13.49 -0.33 5.98
N ASP A 96 -13.48 0.99 5.76
CA ASP A 96 -12.54 1.88 6.46
C ASP A 96 -12.76 1.88 7.97
N LYS A 97 -14.01 1.63 8.39
CA LYS A 97 -14.35 1.44 9.80
C LYS A 97 -13.60 0.26 10.41
N GLU A 98 -13.56 -0.89 9.74
CA GLU A 98 -12.85 -2.07 10.24
C GLU A 98 -11.34 -1.81 10.34
N VAL A 99 -10.78 -1.08 9.38
CA VAL A 99 -9.36 -0.67 9.41
C VAL A 99 -9.09 0.28 10.57
N ALA A 100 -9.97 1.27 10.80
CA ALA A 100 -9.86 2.21 11.91
C ALA A 100 -9.99 1.52 13.28
N ASP A 101 -10.96 0.61 13.42
CA ASP A 101 -11.17 -0.16 14.64
C ASP A 101 -9.93 -1.00 14.98
N LYS A 102 -9.33 -1.67 13.98
CA LYS A 102 -8.08 -2.44 14.18
C LYS A 102 -6.87 -1.55 14.46
N SER A 103 -6.78 -0.40 13.80
CA SER A 103 -5.72 0.58 14.05
C SER A 103 -5.78 1.09 15.50
N SER A 104 -6.99 1.36 16.01
CA SER A 104 -7.20 1.78 17.39
C SER A 104 -6.85 0.69 18.40
N GLU A 105 -7.10 -0.58 18.08
CA GLU A 105 -6.66 -1.72 18.91
C GLU A 105 -5.14 -1.76 19.05
N VAL A 106 -4.42 -1.58 17.94
CA VAL A 106 -2.95 -1.51 17.95
C VAL A 106 -2.47 -0.29 18.73
N GLU A 107 -3.10 0.87 18.55
CA GLU A 107 -2.76 2.08 19.30
C GLU A 107 -2.95 1.89 20.82
N LYS A 108 -4.03 1.23 21.24
CA LYS A 108 -4.26 0.88 22.65
C LYS A 108 -3.16 -0.05 23.19
N SER A 109 -2.64 -0.98 22.37
CA SER A 109 -1.56 -1.88 22.76
C SER A 109 -0.22 -1.15 23.02
N LEU A 110 -0.03 0.04 22.43
CA LEU A 110 1.14 0.89 22.69
C LEU A 110 1.10 1.57 24.08
N GLY A 111 -0.02 1.45 24.81
CA GLY A 111 -0.14 1.94 26.18
C GLY A 111 -0.01 3.47 26.32
N GLY A 112 -0.23 4.21 25.23
CA GLY A 112 -0.26 5.68 25.21
C GLY A 112 1.08 6.40 25.39
N LYS A 113 2.21 5.68 25.44
CA LYS A 113 3.56 6.27 25.61
C LYS A 113 4.10 6.91 24.34
N ILE A 114 3.66 6.43 23.18
CA ILE A 114 4.03 6.89 21.86
C ILE A 114 2.80 6.82 20.98
N THR A 115 2.64 7.78 20.06
CA THR A 115 1.54 7.73 19.09
C THR A 115 1.82 6.63 18.06
N LEU A 116 0.77 6.08 17.45
CA LEU A 116 0.92 5.12 16.37
C LEU A 116 1.75 5.71 15.22
N SER A 117 1.52 6.97 14.85
CA SER A 117 2.29 7.64 13.79
C SER A 117 3.77 7.75 14.09
N ASP A 118 4.14 8.07 15.33
CA ASP A 118 5.56 8.19 15.72
C ASP A 118 6.23 6.82 15.75
N ALA A 119 5.52 5.79 16.25
CA ALA A 119 6.00 4.41 16.24
C ALA A 119 6.24 3.89 14.81
N LEU A 120 5.34 4.21 13.87
CA LEU A 120 5.48 3.85 12.46
C LEU A 120 6.63 4.63 11.79
N ALA A 121 6.72 5.94 12.04
CA ALA A 121 7.79 6.77 11.48
C ALA A 121 9.17 6.30 11.94
N SER A 122 9.31 5.85 13.19
CA SER A 122 10.56 5.26 13.70
C SER A 122 11.00 3.98 12.96
N GLN A 123 10.05 3.29 12.33
CA GLN A 123 10.26 2.09 11.52
C GLN A 123 10.36 2.40 10.01
N GLY A 124 10.30 3.69 9.63
CA GLY A 124 10.28 4.11 8.23
C GLY A 124 8.99 3.76 7.50
N MET A 125 7.88 3.55 8.22
CA MET A 125 6.57 3.21 7.67
C MET A 125 5.60 4.39 7.79
N THR A 126 4.77 4.56 6.77
CA THR A 126 3.68 5.54 6.77
C THR A 126 2.39 4.96 7.34
N VAL A 127 1.49 5.82 7.83
CA VAL A 127 0.14 5.40 8.27
C VAL A 127 -0.64 4.74 7.14
N ALA A 128 -0.45 5.19 5.90
CA ALA A 128 -1.13 4.62 4.74
C ALA A 128 -0.66 3.18 4.45
N GLU A 129 0.65 2.92 4.52
CA GLU A 129 1.21 1.56 4.38
C GLU A 129 0.69 0.64 5.49
N PHE A 130 0.67 1.12 6.73
CA PHE A 130 0.13 0.37 7.86
C PHE A 130 -1.37 0.02 7.67
N GLN A 131 -2.19 0.99 7.23
CA GLN A 131 -3.59 0.74 6.93
C GLN A 131 -3.80 -0.25 5.79
N SER A 132 -2.92 -0.22 4.78
CA SER A 132 -2.93 -1.21 3.69
C SER A 132 -2.64 -2.62 4.22
N GLN A 133 -1.65 -2.76 5.11
CA GLN A 133 -1.34 -4.04 5.76
C GLN A 133 -2.50 -4.56 6.61
N ILE A 134 -3.15 -3.70 7.39
CA ILE A 134 -4.36 -4.07 8.15
C ILE A 134 -5.45 -4.55 7.19
N ARG A 135 -5.68 -3.85 6.08
CA ARG A 135 -6.69 -4.23 5.09
C ARG A 135 -6.40 -5.59 4.49
N LEU A 136 -5.14 -5.87 4.17
CA LEU A 136 -4.70 -7.17 3.67
C LEU A 136 -4.94 -8.27 4.70
N GLN A 137 -4.55 -8.03 5.95
CA GLN A 137 -4.77 -8.97 7.06
C GLN A 137 -6.26 -9.29 7.25
N LEU A 138 -7.12 -8.26 7.32
CA LEU A 138 -8.57 -8.44 7.47
C LEU A 138 -9.19 -9.18 6.28
N THR A 139 -8.69 -8.92 5.07
CA THR A 139 -9.14 -9.64 3.87
C THR A 139 -8.80 -11.13 3.97
N LEU A 140 -7.59 -11.44 4.41
CA LEU A 140 -7.12 -12.81 4.59
C LEU A 140 -7.90 -13.53 5.71
N GLU A 141 -8.16 -12.87 6.83
CA GLU A 141 -8.96 -13.41 7.94
C GLU A 141 -10.40 -13.71 7.50
N LYS A 142 -11.03 -12.82 6.75
CA LYS A 142 -12.38 -13.03 6.19
C LYS A 142 -12.39 -14.18 5.18
N LEU A 143 -11.37 -14.27 4.32
CA LEU A 143 -11.22 -15.35 3.34
C LEU A 143 -11.11 -16.72 4.01
N ALA A 144 -10.31 -16.83 5.08
CA ALA A 144 -10.14 -18.07 5.83
C ALA A 144 -11.36 -18.40 6.69
N GLY A 145 -11.95 -17.39 7.34
CA GLY A 145 -13.14 -17.53 8.20
C GLY A 145 -14.35 -18.12 7.48
N ALA A 146 -14.54 -17.81 6.20
CA ALA A 146 -15.64 -18.34 5.40
C ALA A 146 -15.68 -19.87 5.28
N SER A 147 -14.57 -20.56 5.55
CA SER A 147 -14.45 -22.03 5.46
C SER A 147 -14.39 -22.75 6.82
N ILE A 148 -14.42 -22.02 7.95
CA ILE A 148 -14.18 -22.62 9.26
C ILE A 148 -15.52 -22.94 9.94
N VAL A 149 -15.73 -24.23 10.20
CA VAL A 149 -16.85 -24.74 11.00
C VAL A 149 -16.30 -25.46 12.22
N VAL A 150 -16.79 -25.11 13.40
CA VAL A 150 -16.50 -25.80 14.67
C VAL A 150 -17.73 -26.62 15.02
N SER A 151 -17.57 -27.95 15.05
CA SER A 151 -18.63 -28.88 15.43
C SER A 151 -18.63 -29.17 16.92
N ASP A 152 -19.76 -29.62 17.45
CA ASP A 152 -19.84 -30.06 18.86
C ASP A 152 -18.94 -31.27 19.16
N GLN A 153 -18.69 -32.11 18.15
CA GLN A 153 -17.74 -33.22 18.25
C GLN A 153 -16.32 -32.71 18.46
N ASP A 154 -15.87 -31.72 17.67
CA ASP A 154 -14.54 -31.10 17.83
C ASP A 154 -14.36 -30.56 19.26
N VAL A 155 -15.39 -29.93 19.82
CA VAL A 155 -15.39 -29.37 21.18
C VAL A 155 -15.24 -30.49 22.22
N THR A 156 -15.98 -31.57 22.04
CA THR A 156 -15.98 -32.71 22.97
C THR A 156 -14.62 -33.42 22.97
N ASP A 157 -14.06 -33.67 21.78
CA ASP A 157 -12.75 -34.30 21.60
C ASP A 157 -11.62 -33.42 22.14
N TYR A 158 -11.72 -32.10 21.93
CA TYR A 158 -10.74 -31.16 22.46
C TYR A 158 -10.74 -31.13 23.98
N ILE A 159 -11.92 -31.06 24.62
CA ILE A 159 -12.04 -31.09 26.08
C ILE A 159 -11.46 -32.39 26.63
N ALA A 160 -11.79 -33.54 26.02
CA ALA A 160 -11.29 -34.84 26.45
C ALA A 160 -9.76 -34.97 26.33
N SER A 161 -9.17 -34.37 25.30
CA SER A 161 -7.73 -34.48 25.03
C SER A 161 -6.87 -33.44 25.74
N ASN A 162 -7.46 -32.29 26.13
CA ASN A 162 -6.72 -31.13 26.64
C ASN A 162 -7.14 -30.70 28.04
N SER A 163 -7.92 -31.53 28.78
CA SER A 163 -8.51 -31.16 30.07
C SER A 163 -7.48 -30.68 31.10
N ALA A 164 -6.25 -31.21 31.04
CA ALA A 164 -5.17 -30.84 31.97
C ALA A 164 -4.64 -29.41 31.78
N THR A 165 -4.87 -28.79 30.61
CA THR A 165 -4.43 -27.43 30.29
C THR A 165 -5.55 -26.40 30.34
N MET A 166 -6.79 -26.85 30.58
CA MET A 166 -7.96 -25.98 30.64
C MET A 166 -8.07 -25.30 32.00
N THR A 167 -8.56 -24.06 31.99
CA THR A 167 -8.64 -23.22 33.19
C THR A 167 -10.06 -23.02 33.70
N ALA A 168 -11.06 -23.13 32.83
CA ALA A 168 -12.46 -23.07 33.22
C ALA A 168 -12.87 -24.28 34.09
N THR A 169 -13.73 -24.04 35.07
CA THR A 169 -14.20 -25.06 36.03
C THR A 169 -15.65 -25.46 35.81
N ASP A 170 -16.44 -24.64 35.11
CA ASP A 170 -17.82 -24.94 34.73
C ASP A 170 -17.93 -25.42 33.27
N GLU A 171 -19.01 -26.15 32.97
CA GLU A 171 -19.21 -26.77 31.65
C GLU A 171 -19.30 -25.75 30.52
N ALA A 172 -19.95 -24.60 30.75
CA ALA A 172 -20.09 -23.56 29.74
C ALA A 172 -18.73 -22.92 29.41
N GLY A 173 -17.96 -22.56 30.45
CA GLY A 173 -16.61 -22.03 30.32
C GLY A 173 -15.66 -23.00 29.62
N LEU A 174 -15.72 -24.30 29.93
CA LEU A 174 -14.91 -25.33 29.26
C LEU A 174 -15.25 -25.40 27.76
N ARG A 175 -16.53 -25.36 27.40
CA ARG A 175 -16.95 -25.37 25.98
C ARG A 175 -16.50 -24.11 25.25
N ASP A 176 -16.55 -22.94 25.89
CA ASP A 176 -16.14 -21.68 25.27
C ASP A 176 -14.61 -21.57 25.10
N GLU A 177 -13.85 -22.03 26.10
CA GLU A 177 -12.39 -22.14 26.02
C GLU A 177 -11.98 -23.10 24.90
N ALA A 178 -12.61 -24.28 24.84
CA ALA A 178 -12.38 -25.26 23.78
C ALA A 178 -12.74 -24.71 22.39
N LYS A 179 -13.91 -24.09 22.23
CA LYS A 179 -14.32 -23.46 20.96
C LYS A 179 -13.31 -22.41 20.51
N THR A 180 -12.83 -21.57 21.43
CA THR A 180 -11.86 -20.53 21.12
C THR A 180 -10.53 -21.12 20.68
N ALA A 181 -10.04 -22.13 21.38
CA ALA A 181 -8.80 -22.81 21.04
C ALA A 181 -8.89 -23.52 19.68
N ILE A 182 -9.97 -24.28 19.45
CA ILE A 182 -10.24 -24.96 18.17
C ILE A 182 -10.36 -23.93 17.05
N LEU A 183 -11.08 -22.82 17.27
CA LEU A 183 -11.23 -21.76 16.29
C LEU A 183 -9.87 -21.19 15.90
N ASN A 184 -9.00 -20.90 16.87
CA ASN A 184 -7.65 -20.38 16.61
C ASN A 184 -6.78 -21.40 15.85
N GLN A 185 -6.86 -22.68 16.23
CA GLN A 185 -6.16 -23.77 15.53
C GLN A 185 -6.64 -23.95 14.09
N LYS A 186 -7.97 -23.97 13.88
CA LYS A 186 -8.59 -24.08 12.56
C LYS A 186 -8.29 -22.84 11.71
N LYS A 187 -8.30 -21.63 12.28
CA LYS A 187 -7.88 -20.40 11.59
C LYS A 187 -6.45 -20.47 11.10
N SER A 188 -5.51 -20.83 11.96
CA SER A 188 -4.09 -20.97 11.57
C SER A 188 -3.89 -22.00 10.45
N THR A 189 -4.64 -23.12 10.51
CA THR A 189 -4.59 -24.16 9.47
C THR A 189 -5.24 -23.70 8.17
N ALA A 190 -6.41 -23.09 8.24
CA ALA A 190 -7.15 -22.56 7.10
C ALA A 190 -6.37 -21.45 6.39
N LEU A 191 -5.68 -20.57 7.12
CA LEU A 191 -4.83 -19.52 6.54
C LEU A 191 -3.66 -20.10 5.74
N ARG A 192 -2.97 -21.11 6.31
CA ARG A 192 -1.87 -21.80 5.61
C ARG A 192 -2.35 -22.52 4.35
N GLN A 193 -3.48 -23.22 4.46
CA GLN A 193 -4.06 -23.94 3.32
C GLN A 193 -4.54 -22.96 2.24
N LEU A 194 -5.30 -21.94 2.63
CA LEU A 194 -5.78 -20.88 1.74
C LEU A 194 -4.62 -20.25 0.97
N PHE A 195 -3.54 -19.89 1.64
CA PHE A 195 -2.40 -19.28 0.98
C PHE A 195 -1.76 -20.23 -0.05
N THR A 196 -1.61 -21.51 0.32
CA THR A 196 -1.10 -22.55 -0.57
C THR A 196 -1.99 -22.71 -1.80
N ASP A 197 -3.31 -22.78 -1.60
CA ASP A 197 -4.28 -22.94 -2.67
C ASP A 197 -4.29 -21.73 -3.60
N LEU A 198 -4.32 -20.52 -3.04
CA LEU A 198 -4.31 -19.28 -3.80
C LEU A 198 -3.03 -19.15 -4.65
N LYS A 199 -1.87 -19.49 -4.09
CA LYS A 199 -0.60 -19.51 -4.84
C LYS A 199 -0.61 -20.55 -5.95
N SER A 200 -1.15 -21.74 -5.70
CA SER A 200 -1.22 -22.81 -6.71
C SER A 200 -2.13 -22.45 -7.90
N GLN A 201 -3.18 -21.65 -7.65
CA GLN A 201 -4.15 -21.23 -8.66
C GLN A 201 -3.72 -19.95 -9.40
N ALA A 202 -2.80 -19.18 -8.83
CA ALA A 202 -2.33 -17.94 -9.40
C ALA A 202 -1.44 -18.16 -10.63
N LYS A 203 -1.72 -17.44 -11.71
CA LYS A 203 -0.86 -17.39 -12.90
C LYS A 203 0.08 -16.18 -12.78
N VAL A 204 1.33 -16.43 -12.39
CA VAL A 204 2.33 -15.37 -12.17
C VAL A 204 3.38 -15.41 -13.27
N ALA A 205 3.44 -14.37 -14.09
CA ALA A 205 4.54 -14.12 -15.01
C ALA A 205 5.55 -13.15 -14.36
N ARG A 206 6.83 -13.50 -14.38
CA ARG A 206 7.91 -12.71 -13.78
C ARG A 206 8.82 -12.17 -14.86
N PHE A 207 9.23 -10.91 -14.73
CA PHE A 207 10.03 -10.17 -15.70
C PHE A 207 11.25 -9.48 -15.07
N LEU A 208 11.50 -9.77 -13.78
CA LEU A 208 12.64 -9.30 -13.02
C LEU A 208 13.75 -10.37 -13.03
#